data_AF-A0A931RQY3-F1
#
_entry.id   AF-A0A931RQY3-F1
#
_cell.length_a   1.000
_cell.length_b   1.000
_cell.length_c   1.000
_cell.angle_alpha   90.00
_cell.angle_beta   90.00
_cell.angle_gamma   90.00
#
_symmetry.space_group_name_H-M   'P 1'
#
loop_
_entity.id
_entity.type
_entity.pdbx_description
1 polymer ?
#
loop_
_entity_poly.entity_id
_entity_poly.type
_entity_poly.pdbx_seq_one_letter_code
_entity_poly.pdbx_strand_id
1 'polypeptide(L)'
;MKTLVLIDANALIHRAFHALPPLRNQAGIVTNAVFGFSSTILKMLKDLEPNYIAAAYDLPGPTFRHEAYEEYKSHRAKAPDELYSQIPYTKKVLEGFGIPSYEMKGYEADDIIATLTEKLGQGKDLKIIIVTGDLDALQLVKNKKIVVYTMKKGLSDTIIYDENMVMERYGLKPDQLTDYKGLKGDPSDNIPGVPGIGDKTASGLLKEYGTIENLYKKLKSPKTRIKESLGGKLLENEEQAIFSKHLAMMVKDLDIDIDLKKADWKENFNRGDLENIFKELNFTSLIARIPNVKNFSVSVPLPKQMELPKPGKISKDSEEQVKKIQIAAWLLNSELKEPTLDEIYFIYKPKDISELYKILLKKLIDAELIKLFEEIEVPLIPILAEMEKNGFKVDKKEIEKLDRFAEKEIEKLEEKIHKLAGVKFNISSTKQLSEILFNRLKISGRIRKTPKGKLSTRAAELEKLIETHPIIPLILNYRELQKLKTT
;
A
#
# COMPACT_ATOMS: atom_id res chain seq x y z
N MET A 1 13.66 5.11 -22.48
CA MET A 1 12.30 4.57 -22.65
C MET A 1 11.35 5.59 -22.05
N LYS A 2 10.36 6.08 -22.82
CA LYS A 2 9.36 7.01 -22.29
C LYS A 2 8.38 6.27 -21.40
N THR A 3 7.77 6.95 -20.44
CA THR A 3 6.80 6.36 -19.51
C THR A 3 5.41 6.90 -19.80
N LEU A 4 4.46 6.01 -20.08
CA LEU A 4 3.02 6.26 -20.10
C LEU A 4 2.40 5.74 -18.80
N VAL A 5 1.61 6.58 -18.15
CA VAL A 5 0.77 6.19 -17.02
C VAL A 5 -0.68 6.09 -17.47
N LEU A 6 -1.34 4.98 -17.13
CA LEU A 6 -2.77 4.78 -17.33
C LEU A 6 -3.45 4.75 -15.96
N ILE A 7 -4.35 5.68 -15.70
CA ILE A 7 -5.03 5.86 -14.42
C ILE A 7 -6.40 5.20 -14.49
N ASP A 8 -6.68 4.29 -13.57
CA ASP A 8 -8.02 3.85 -13.24
C ASP A 8 -8.65 4.86 -12.29
N ALA A 9 -9.45 5.78 -12.84
CA ALA A 9 -9.96 6.89 -12.05
C ALA A 9 -10.94 6.40 -10.98
N ASN A 10 -11.86 5.52 -11.33
CA ASN A 10 -12.90 5.03 -10.43
C ASN A 10 -12.29 4.30 -9.23
N ALA A 11 -11.33 3.40 -9.42
CA ALA A 11 -10.69 2.70 -8.28
C ALA A 11 -9.95 3.66 -7.34
N LEU A 12 -9.27 4.68 -7.88
CA LEU A 12 -8.58 5.68 -7.05
C LEU A 12 -9.55 6.59 -6.30
N ILE A 13 -10.65 7.00 -6.93
CA ILE A 13 -11.69 7.85 -6.34
C ILE A 13 -12.38 7.13 -5.17
N HIS A 14 -12.80 5.88 -5.39
CA HIS A 14 -13.38 5.05 -4.33
C HIS A 14 -12.41 4.86 -3.16
N ARG A 15 -11.14 4.56 -3.46
CA ARG A 15 -10.13 4.41 -2.42
C ARG A 15 -9.91 5.71 -1.64
N ALA A 16 -9.84 6.85 -2.31
CA ALA A 16 -9.71 8.16 -1.67
C ALA A 16 -10.89 8.46 -0.75
N PHE A 17 -12.12 8.19 -1.20
CA PHE A 17 -13.33 8.41 -0.43
C PHE A 17 -13.37 7.60 0.88
N HIS A 18 -12.97 6.33 0.83
CA HIS A 18 -12.96 5.47 2.02
C HIS A 18 -11.74 5.66 2.92
N ALA A 19 -10.62 6.14 2.38
CA ALA A 19 -9.39 6.34 3.14
C ALA A 19 -9.38 7.66 3.94
N LEU A 20 -10.16 8.67 3.52
CA LEU A 20 -10.17 10.00 4.11
C LEU A 20 -11.52 10.29 4.78
N PRO A 21 -11.53 10.96 5.94
CA PRO A 21 -12.77 11.44 6.53
C PRO A 21 -13.46 12.43 5.58
N PRO A 22 -14.80 12.61 5.69
CA PRO A 22 -15.49 13.62 4.89
C PRO A 22 -14.88 15.01 5.10
N LEU A 23 -14.45 15.61 4.00
CA LEU A 23 -13.97 16.99 3.92
C LEU A 23 -15.03 17.81 3.21
N ARG A 24 -15.18 19.09 3.57
CA ARG A 24 -16.13 19.99 2.92
C ARG A 24 -15.44 21.28 2.47
N ASN A 25 -15.85 21.80 1.32
CA ASN A 25 -15.46 23.15 0.90
C ASN A 25 -16.31 24.22 1.61
N GLN A 26 -16.04 25.50 1.33
CA GLN A 26 -16.79 26.62 1.93
C GLN A 26 -18.30 26.62 1.61
N ALA A 27 -18.70 26.01 0.49
CA ALA A 27 -20.11 25.85 0.11
C ALA A 27 -20.77 24.61 0.76
N GLY A 28 -20.05 23.88 1.62
CA GLY A 28 -20.55 22.68 2.30
C GLY A 28 -20.54 21.40 1.45
N ILE A 29 -20.01 21.45 0.22
CA ILE A 29 -19.91 20.30 -0.69
C ILE A 29 -18.83 19.35 -0.20
N VAL A 30 -19.11 18.04 -0.19
CA VAL A 30 -18.14 17.01 0.21
C VAL A 30 -17.04 16.87 -0.85
N THR A 31 -15.77 16.88 -0.44
CA THR A 31 -14.60 16.94 -1.35
C THR A 31 -13.46 15.96 -1.01
N ASN A 32 -13.65 15.05 -0.05
CA ASN A 32 -12.61 14.12 0.39
C ASN A 32 -12.10 13.19 -0.72
N ALA A 33 -12.97 12.69 -1.60
CA ALA A 33 -12.58 11.84 -2.71
C ALA A 33 -11.74 12.63 -3.72
N VAL A 34 -12.16 13.85 -4.06
CA VAL A 34 -11.43 14.74 -4.98
C VAL A 34 -10.06 15.11 -4.41
N PHE A 35 -9.98 15.42 -3.12
CA PHE A 35 -8.73 15.74 -2.43
C PHE A 35 -7.76 14.56 -2.47
N GLY A 36 -8.22 13.37 -2.08
CA GLY A 36 -7.40 12.17 -2.07
C GLY A 36 -6.93 11.78 -3.47
N PHE A 37 -7.82 11.82 -4.47
CA PHE A 37 -7.51 11.58 -5.87
C PHE A 37 -6.44 12.54 -6.39
N SER A 38 -6.61 13.85 -6.15
CA SER A 38 -5.65 14.89 -6.51
C SER A 38 -4.30 14.68 -5.84
N SER A 39 -4.30 14.32 -4.56
CA SER A 39 -3.08 14.02 -3.79
C SER A 39 -2.34 12.80 -4.34
N THR A 40 -3.07 11.76 -4.77
CA THR A 40 -2.51 10.57 -5.41
C THR A 40 -1.88 10.91 -6.76
N ILE A 41 -2.54 11.72 -7.60
CA ILE A 41 -1.94 12.18 -8.87
C ILE A 41 -0.65 12.95 -8.62
N LEU A 42 -0.65 13.93 -7.71
CA LEU A 42 0.55 14.70 -7.39
C LEU A 42 1.70 13.83 -6.88
N LYS A 43 1.40 12.82 -6.05
CA LYS A 43 2.41 11.85 -5.58
C LYS A 43 2.93 11.00 -6.74
N MET A 44 2.04 10.46 -7.57
CA MET A 44 2.38 9.66 -8.75
C MET A 44 3.27 10.45 -9.72
N LEU A 45 3.00 11.73 -9.96
CA LEU A 45 3.85 12.59 -10.78
C LEU A 45 5.28 12.69 -10.23
N LYS A 46 5.42 12.79 -8.90
CA LYS A 46 6.72 12.83 -8.22
C LYS A 46 7.44 11.49 -8.24
N ASP A 47 6.72 10.39 -7.99
CA ASP A 47 7.30 9.05 -7.85
C ASP A 47 7.68 8.44 -9.21
N LEU A 48 6.90 8.73 -10.26
CA LEU A 48 7.01 8.05 -11.56
C LEU A 48 7.58 8.91 -12.68
N GLU A 49 7.59 10.24 -12.52
CA GLU A 49 8.04 11.23 -13.50
C GLU A 49 7.59 10.91 -14.95
N PRO A 50 6.27 10.72 -15.20
CA PRO A 50 5.79 10.22 -16.49
C PRO A 50 6.00 11.25 -17.62
N ASN A 51 6.08 10.72 -18.85
CA ASN A 51 6.00 11.53 -20.07
C ASN A 51 4.55 11.70 -20.50
N TYR A 52 3.79 10.61 -20.48
CA TYR A 52 2.41 10.56 -20.94
C TYR A 52 1.50 10.10 -19.82
N ILE A 53 0.28 10.62 -19.77
CA ILE A 53 -0.75 10.20 -18.81
C ILE A 53 -2.09 10.16 -19.52
N ALA A 54 -2.90 9.14 -19.24
CA ALA A 54 -4.31 9.09 -19.58
C ALA A 54 -5.11 8.46 -18.43
N ALA A 55 -6.39 8.78 -18.35
CA ALA A 55 -7.29 8.21 -17.35
C ALA A 55 -8.48 7.50 -18.00
N ALA A 56 -8.97 6.43 -17.38
CA ALA A 56 -10.20 5.75 -17.74
C ALA A 56 -11.25 5.91 -16.64
N TYR A 57 -12.51 6.08 -17.04
CA TYR A 57 -13.67 6.16 -16.15
C TYR A 57 -14.71 5.10 -16.52
N ASP A 58 -15.41 4.59 -15.51
CA ASP A 58 -16.65 3.84 -15.74
C ASP A 58 -17.80 4.79 -16.10
N LEU A 59 -18.70 4.30 -16.96
CA LEU A 59 -19.98 4.95 -17.21
C LEU A 59 -21.12 4.28 -16.42
N PRO A 60 -22.16 5.04 -16.03
CA PRO A 60 -23.34 4.45 -15.42
C PRO A 60 -24.08 3.56 -16.43
N GLY A 61 -24.48 2.38 -15.98
CA GLY A 61 -25.26 1.41 -16.75
C GLY A 61 -24.68 0.00 -16.69
N PRO A 62 -25.41 -0.99 -17.24
CA PRO A 62 -24.89 -2.36 -17.33
C PRO A 62 -23.73 -2.43 -18.32
N THR A 63 -22.82 -3.35 -18.05
CA THR A 63 -21.74 -3.75 -18.95
C THR A 63 -22.04 -5.11 -19.56
N PHE A 64 -21.26 -5.54 -20.55
CA PHE A 64 -21.41 -6.88 -21.13
C PHE A 64 -21.35 -8.01 -20.07
N ARG A 65 -20.64 -7.78 -18.95
CA ARG A 65 -20.58 -8.73 -17.82
C ARG A 65 -21.91 -8.84 -17.08
N HIS A 66 -22.62 -7.73 -16.89
CA HIS A 66 -23.95 -7.72 -16.27
C HIS A 66 -25.00 -8.36 -17.19
N GLU A 67 -24.86 -8.18 -18.50
CA GLU A 67 -25.72 -8.84 -19.50
C GLU A 67 -25.46 -10.35 -19.55
N ALA A 68 -24.19 -10.77 -19.40
CA ALA A 68 -23.81 -12.19 -19.38
C ALA A 68 -24.15 -12.89 -18.04
N TYR A 69 -24.07 -12.16 -16.92
CA TYR A 69 -24.31 -12.69 -15.58
C TYR A 69 -24.99 -11.64 -14.69
N GLU A 70 -26.29 -11.80 -14.46
CA GLU A 70 -27.12 -10.86 -13.66
C GLU A 70 -26.58 -10.66 -12.24
N GLU A 71 -26.00 -11.71 -11.67
CA GLU A 71 -25.43 -11.72 -10.33
C GLU A 71 -24.05 -11.04 -10.24
N TYR A 72 -23.45 -10.62 -11.35
CA TYR A 72 -22.15 -9.95 -11.37
C TYR A 72 -22.18 -8.65 -10.57
N LYS A 73 -21.28 -8.50 -9.59
CA LYS A 73 -21.19 -7.34 -8.68
C LYS A 73 -22.52 -6.99 -7.97
N SER A 74 -23.52 -7.86 -7.97
CA SER A 74 -24.88 -7.56 -7.48
C SER A 74 -24.94 -7.27 -5.97
N HIS A 75 -24.04 -7.85 -5.19
CA HIS A 75 -23.94 -7.64 -3.74
C HIS A 75 -23.12 -6.40 -3.36
N ARG A 76 -22.53 -5.67 -4.32
CA ARG A 76 -21.83 -4.42 -4.03
C ARG A 76 -22.85 -3.36 -3.61
N ALA A 77 -22.69 -2.81 -2.41
CA ALA A 77 -23.52 -1.71 -1.96
C ALA A 77 -23.39 -0.54 -2.95
N LYS A 78 -24.53 0.06 -3.32
CA LYS A 78 -24.54 1.30 -4.11
C LYS A 78 -23.71 2.35 -3.37
N ALA A 79 -22.76 2.97 -4.07
CA ALA A 79 -21.94 3.99 -3.46
C ALA A 79 -22.80 5.19 -3.04
N PRO A 80 -22.42 5.94 -1.99
CA PRO A 80 -23.18 7.11 -1.56
C PRO A 80 -23.28 8.16 -2.67
N ASP A 81 -24.41 8.85 -2.77
CA ASP A 81 -24.59 9.95 -3.74
C ASP A 81 -23.54 11.06 -3.55
N GLU A 82 -23.03 11.22 -2.32
CA GLU A 82 -21.90 12.10 -1.97
C GLU A 82 -20.58 11.74 -2.67
N LEU A 83 -20.38 10.47 -3.05
CA LEU A 83 -19.23 10.07 -3.87
C LEU A 83 -19.46 10.44 -5.33
N TYR A 84 -20.64 10.14 -5.87
CA TYR A 84 -20.94 10.40 -7.27
C TYR A 84 -20.94 11.90 -7.60
N SER A 85 -21.35 12.75 -6.65
CA SER A 85 -21.29 14.21 -6.80
C SER A 85 -19.85 14.76 -6.90
N GLN A 86 -18.84 13.97 -6.50
CA GLN A 86 -17.43 14.34 -6.57
C GLN A 86 -16.76 14.00 -7.90
N ILE A 87 -17.30 13.03 -8.68
CA ILE A 87 -16.70 12.58 -9.95
C ILE A 87 -16.56 13.72 -10.99
N PRO A 88 -17.54 14.63 -11.19
CA PRO A 88 -17.36 15.76 -12.10
C PRO A 88 -16.15 16.64 -11.75
N TYR A 89 -15.85 16.81 -10.46
CA TYR A 89 -14.70 17.58 -10.01
C TYR A 89 -13.38 16.85 -10.26
N THR A 90 -13.35 15.51 -10.21
CA THR A 90 -12.13 14.75 -10.54
C THR A 90 -11.81 14.84 -12.03
N LYS A 91 -12.82 14.90 -12.90
CA LYS A 91 -12.63 15.19 -14.33
C LYS A 91 -12.04 16.58 -14.56
N LYS A 92 -12.60 17.63 -13.91
CA LYS A 92 -12.01 18.98 -13.95
C LYS A 92 -10.55 19.01 -13.50
N VAL A 93 -10.23 18.29 -12.42
CA VAL A 93 -8.85 18.19 -11.93
C VAL A 93 -7.93 17.57 -12.98
N LEU A 94 -8.35 16.48 -13.64
CA LEU A 94 -7.57 15.88 -14.73
C LEU A 94 -7.37 16.83 -15.91
N GLU A 95 -8.38 17.60 -16.29
CA GLU A 95 -8.27 18.65 -17.31
C GLU A 95 -7.22 19.69 -16.91
N GLY A 96 -7.21 20.16 -15.65
CA GLY A 96 -6.19 21.06 -15.14
C GLY A 96 -4.77 20.45 -15.15
N PHE A 97 -4.66 19.14 -14.99
CA PHE A 97 -3.39 18.41 -15.16
C PHE A 97 -2.98 18.21 -16.62
N GLY A 98 -3.83 18.52 -17.59
CA GLY A 98 -3.62 18.20 -19.01
C GLY A 98 -3.74 16.71 -19.31
N ILE A 99 -4.54 15.96 -18.53
CA ILE A 99 -4.69 14.51 -18.65
C ILE A 99 -6.00 14.19 -19.42
N PRO A 100 -5.93 13.55 -20.60
CA PRO A 100 -7.12 13.10 -21.30
C PRO A 100 -7.81 11.96 -20.55
N SER A 101 -9.14 11.99 -20.53
CA SER A 101 -9.98 10.94 -19.96
C SER A 101 -10.76 10.21 -21.04
N TYR A 102 -10.95 8.90 -20.82
CA TYR A 102 -11.61 7.99 -21.75
C TYR A 102 -12.71 7.22 -21.02
N GLU A 103 -13.84 7.03 -21.68
CA GLU A 103 -14.99 6.32 -21.13
C GLU A 103 -15.78 5.67 -22.28
N MET A 104 -16.35 4.49 -22.07
CA MET A 104 -17.05 3.74 -23.12
C MET A 104 -18.25 2.99 -22.56
N LYS A 105 -19.42 3.18 -23.17
CA LYS A 105 -20.65 2.53 -22.71
C LYS A 105 -20.56 1.03 -22.90
N GLY A 106 -21.00 0.26 -21.91
CA GLY A 106 -21.01 -1.21 -21.95
C GLY A 106 -19.71 -1.87 -21.47
N TYR A 107 -18.69 -1.08 -21.11
CA TYR A 107 -17.38 -1.56 -20.66
C TYR A 107 -16.94 -0.82 -19.39
N GLU A 108 -16.03 -1.45 -18.64
CA GLU A 108 -15.44 -0.88 -17.42
C GLU A 108 -14.15 -0.12 -17.74
N ALA A 109 -13.71 0.76 -16.84
CA ALA A 109 -12.45 1.49 -16.95
C ALA A 109 -11.25 0.53 -17.16
N ASP A 110 -11.31 -0.64 -16.54
CA ASP A 110 -10.32 -1.71 -16.67
C ASP A 110 -10.18 -2.22 -18.11
N ASP A 111 -11.29 -2.35 -18.86
CA ASP A 111 -11.29 -2.80 -20.25
C ASP A 111 -10.65 -1.74 -21.18
N ILE A 112 -10.89 -0.46 -20.87
CA ILE A 112 -10.24 0.65 -21.58
C ILE A 112 -8.73 0.62 -21.33
N ILE A 113 -8.31 0.46 -20.07
CA ILE A 113 -6.89 0.38 -19.69
C ILE A 113 -6.23 -0.83 -20.36
N ALA A 114 -6.89 -1.99 -20.35
CA ALA A 114 -6.39 -3.20 -20.97
C ALA A 114 -6.20 -3.03 -22.49
N THR A 115 -7.17 -2.40 -23.16
CA THR A 115 -7.08 -2.10 -24.60
C THR A 115 -5.94 -1.14 -24.92
N LEU A 116 -5.83 -0.02 -24.19
CA LEU A 116 -4.74 0.95 -24.38
C LEU A 116 -3.38 0.32 -24.10
N THR A 117 -3.29 -0.53 -23.08
CA THR A 117 -2.10 -1.29 -22.73
C THR A 117 -1.68 -2.24 -23.84
N GLU A 118 -2.62 -2.96 -24.46
CA GLU A 118 -2.32 -3.89 -25.55
C GLU A 118 -1.90 -3.16 -26.83
N LYS A 119 -2.63 -2.11 -27.24
CA LYS A 119 -2.32 -1.33 -28.45
C LYS A 119 -0.94 -0.64 -28.35
N LEU A 120 -0.62 -0.02 -27.21
CA LEU A 120 0.61 0.77 -27.03
C LEU A 120 1.79 -0.09 -26.54
N GLY A 121 1.50 -1.20 -25.88
CA GLY A 121 2.50 -2.10 -25.30
C GLY A 121 3.32 -2.87 -26.33
N GLN A 122 2.98 -2.80 -27.62
CA GLN A 122 3.72 -3.48 -28.69
C GLN A 122 5.03 -2.77 -29.06
N GLY A 123 5.11 -1.44 -28.95
CA GLY A 123 6.29 -0.64 -29.34
C GLY A 123 7.46 -0.73 -28.34
N LYS A 124 8.72 -0.77 -28.78
CA LYS A 124 9.89 -0.97 -27.89
C LYS A 124 10.23 0.22 -26.98
N ASP A 125 9.70 1.41 -27.26
CA ASP A 125 10.17 2.66 -26.64
C ASP A 125 9.30 3.16 -25.47
N LEU A 126 8.25 2.42 -25.11
CA LEU A 126 7.27 2.83 -24.12
C LEU A 126 7.19 1.85 -22.94
N LYS A 127 7.38 2.37 -21.74
CA LYS A 127 7.02 1.74 -20.46
C LYS A 127 5.59 2.13 -20.12
N ILE A 128 4.76 1.18 -19.73
CA ILE A 128 3.38 1.43 -19.28
C ILE A 128 3.29 1.15 -17.78
N ILE A 129 2.79 2.11 -17.02
CA ILE A 129 2.51 1.96 -15.60
C ILE A 129 1.02 2.16 -15.39
N ILE A 130 0.32 1.12 -14.95
CA ILE A 130 -1.11 1.17 -14.66
C ILE A 130 -1.26 1.57 -13.19
N VAL A 131 -1.93 2.69 -12.92
CA VAL A 131 -2.16 3.22 -11.57
C VAL A 131 -3.60 2.92 -11.20
N THR A 132 -3.80 1.94 -10.34
CA THR A 132 -5.14 1.48 -9.94
C THR A 132 -5.16 1.04 -8.48
N GLY A 133 -6.38 1.05 -7.91
CA GLY A 133 -6.64 0.36 -6.66
C GLY A 133 -6.89 -1.14 -6.79
N ASP A 134 -7.28 -1.61 -7.96
CA ASP A 134 -7.66 -2.99 -8.20
C ASP A 134 -6.44 -3.87 -8.53
N LEU A 135 -6.40 -5.07 -7.98
CA LEU A 135 -5.35 -6.04 -8.28
C LEU A 135 -5.68 -6.89 -9.50
N ASP A 136 -6.85 -6.72 -10.10
CA ASP A 136 -7.23 -7.39 -11.33
C ASP A 136 -6.39 -6.97 -12.52
N ALA A 137 -5.91 -5.71 -12.51
CA ALA A 137 -4.98 -5.19 -13.49
C ALA A 137 -3.62 -5.93 -13.51
N LEU A 138 -3.31 -6.74 -12.49
CA LEU A 138 -2.11 -7.58 -12.49
C LEU A 138 -2.09 -8.57 -13.66
N GLN A 139 -3.24 -8.90 -14.25
CA GLN A 139 -3.33 -9.73 -15.46
C GLN A 139 -2.67 -9.10 -16.70
N LEU A 140 -2.40 -7.79 -16.67
CA LEU A 140 -1.80 -7.02 -17.77
C LEU A 140 -0.28 -6.89 -17.65
N VAL A 141 0.31 -7.28 -16.51
CA VAL A 141 1.74 -7.15 -16.25
C VAL A 141 2.54 -7.97 -17.28
N LYS A 142 3.54 -7.34 -17.90
CA LYS A 142 4.47 -7.98 -18.86
C LYS A 142 5.90 -7.58 -18.52
N ASN A 143 6.69 -8.51 -17.97
CA ASN A 143 8.07 -8.29 -17.54
C ASN A 143 8.21 -7.04 -16.65
N LYS A 144 9.13 -6.13 -17.02
CA LYS A 144 9.34 -4.80 -16.40
C LYS A 144 8.80 -3.66 -17.26
N LYS A 145 8.15 -3.99 -18.38
CA LYS A 145 7.68 -3.01 -19.37
C LYS A 145 6.28 -2.52 -19.04
N ILE A 146 5.40 -3.43 -18.64
CA ILE A 146 4.04 -3.13 -18.20
C ILE A 146 3.94 -3.57 -16.75
N VAL A 147 3.74 -2.61 -15.85
CA VAL A 147 3.73 -2.81 -14.39
C VAL A 147 2.52 -2.12 -13.78
N VAL A 148 2.08 -2.59 -12.61
CA VAL A 148 0.96 -1.98 -11.88
C VAL A 148 1.49 -1.23 -10.66
N TYR A 149 1.19 0.06 -10.54
CA TYR A 149 1.44 0.86 -9.35
C TYR A 149 0.16 0.96 -8.54
N THR A 150 0.21 0.54 -7.27
CA THR A 150 -0.94 0.60 -6.36
C THR A 150 -0.54 1.03 -4.96
N MET A 151 -1.52 1.41 -4.14
CA MET A 151 -1.32 1.78 -2.75
C MET A 151 -1.54 0.56 -1.86
N LYS A 152 -0.53 0.20 -1.07
CA LYS A 152 -0.54 -0.95 -0.15
C LYS A 152 -1.35 -0.65 1.11
N LYS A 153 -1.22 0.57 1.65
CA LYS A 153 -2.00 1.04 2.82
C LYS A 153 -2.23 2.55 2.74
N GLY A 154 -3.50 2.96 2.82
CA GLY A 154 -3.87 4.37 2.70
C GLY A 154 -3.51 4.94 1.32
N LEU A 155 -3.10 6.22 1.28
CA LEU A 155 -2.75 6.92 0.05
C LEU A 155 -1.24 7.11 -0.17
N SER A 156 -0.41 6.86 0.85
CA SER A 156 1.03 7.18 0.84
C SER A 156 1.97 5.98 0.68
N ASP A 157 1.60 4.79 1.19
CA ASP A 157 2.38 3.56 1.07
C ASP A 157 2.10 2.91 -0.29
N THR A 158 3.07 2.96 -1.20
CA THR A 158 2.91 2.58 -2.62
C THR A 158 3.84 1.43 -3.00
N ILE A 159 3.38 0.61 -3.94
CA ILE A 159 4.08 -0.58 -4.40
C ILE A 159 3.90 -0.73 -5.91
N ILE A 160 4.96 -1.15 -6.60
CA ILE A 160 4.94 -1.48 -8.03
C ILE A 160 4.99 -3.00 -8.17
N TYR A 161 4.01 -3.59 -8.83
CA TYR A 161 4.00 -4.99 -9.22
C TYR A 161 4.56 -5.16 -10.62
N ASP A 162 5.76 -5.74 -10.69
CA ASP A 162 6.26 -6.38 -11.91
C ASP A 162 5.95 -7.89 -11.90
N GLU A 163 6.34 -8.60 -12.95
CA GLU A 163 6.05 -10.03 -13.10
C GLU A 163 6.60 -10.87 -11.93
N ASN A 164 7.76 -10.51 -11.38
CA ASN A 164 8.34 -11.22 -10.24
C ASN A 164 7.49 -11.04 -8.98
N MET A 165 7.01 -9.83 -8.73
CA MET A 165 6.16 -9.56 -7.57
C MET A 165 4.77 -10.20 -7.69
N VAL A 166 4.24 -10.34 -8.90
CA VAL A 166 3.02 -11.12 -9.16
C VAL A 166 3.27 -12.61 -8.84
N MET A 167 4.37 -13.17 -9.33
CA MET A 167 4.75 -14.56 -9.04
C MET A 167 5.01 -14.81 -7.55
N GLU A 168 5.63 -13.86 -6.85
CA GLU A 168 5.85 -13.97 -5.40
C GLU A 168 4.51 -13.98 -4.63
N ARG A 169 3.56 -13.13 -5.06
CA ARG A 169 2.27 -12.98 -4.40
C ARG A 169 1.32 -14.15 -4.64
N TYR A 170 1.19 -14.61 -5.89
CA TYR A 170 0.21 -15.62 -6.28
C TYR A 170 0.83 -17.00 -6.55
N GLY A 171 2.14 -17.08 -6.72
CA GLY A 171 2.81 -18.28 -7.23
C GLY A 171 2.46 -18.57 -8.69
N LEU A 172 1.89 -17.61 -9.41
CA LEU A 172 1.41 -17.73 -10.79
C LEU A 172 1.90 -16.56 -11.62
N LYS A 173 1.98 -16.75 -12.93
CA LYS A 173 2.29 -15.67 -13.88
C LYS A 173 1.08 -14.75 -14.09
N PRO A 174 1.29 -13.49 -14.51
CA PRO A 174 0.20 -12.55 -14.84
C PRO A 174 -0.87 -13.12 -15.77
N ASP A 175 -0.46 -13.81 -16.84
CA ASP A 175 -1.34 -14.42 -17.84
C ASP A 175 -2.20 -15.57 -17.29
N GLN A 176 -1.87 -16.11 -16.12
CA GLN A 176 -2.61 -17.17 -15.45
C GLN A 176 -3.62 -16.64 -14.41
N LEU A 177 -3.67 -15.33 -14.15
CA LEU A 177 -4.54 -14.80 -13.09
C LEU A 177 -6.03 -14.86 -13.46
N THR A 178 -6.38 -14.77 -14.74
CA THR A 178 -7.76 -14.94 -15.22
C THR A 178 -8.18 -16.40 -15.15
N ASP A 179 -7.32 -17.33 -15.55
CA ASP A 179 -7.49 -18.76 -15.33
C ASP A 179 -7.65 -19.08 -13.83
N TYR A 180 -6.89 -18.41 -12.97
CA TYR A 180 -6.99 -18.58 -11.53
C TYR A 180 -8.37 -18.19 -11.00
N LYS A 181 -8.90 -17.04 -11.44
CA LYS A 181 -10.27 -16.61 -11.12
C LYS A 181 -11.32 -17.52 -11.76
N GLY A 182 -11.08 -18.06 -12.95
CA GLY A 182 -11.96 -19.05 -13.57
C GLY A 182 -12.14 -20.31 -12.73
N LEU A 183 -11.06 -20.80 -12.11
CA LEU A 183 -11.12 -21.98 -11.25
C LEU A 183 -11.63 -21.69 -9.84
N LYS A 184 -11.14 -20.63 -9.20
CA LYS A 184 -11.45 -20.32 -7.79
C LYS A 184 -12.76 -19.55 -7.63
N GLY A 185 -13.09 -18.72 -8.61
CA GLY A 185 -14.08 -17.65 -8.47
C GLY A 185 -13.49 -16.41 -7.82
N ASP A 186 -14.33 -15.38 -7.74
CA ASP A 186 -14.03 -14.12 -7.07
C ASP A 186 -15.26 -13.61 -6.31
N PRO A 187 -15.29 -13.81 -4.97
CA PRO A 187 -16.39 -13.34 -4.16
C PRO A 187 -16.64 -11.83 -4.21
N SER A 188 -15.63 -10.97 -4.44
CA SER A 188 -15.86 -9.51 -4.48
C SER A 188 -16.63 -9.03 -5.71
N ASP A 189 -16.58 -9.82 -6.78
CA ASP A 189 -17.28 -9.58 -8.04
C ASP A 189 -18.45 -10.53 -8.26
N ASN A 190 -18.69 -11.42 -7.29
CA ASN A 190 -19.64 -12.52 -7.36
C ASN A 190 -19.33 -13.49 -8.52
N ILE A 191 -18.06 -13.68 -8.89
CA ILE A 191 -17.67 -14.67 -9.90
C ILE A 191 -17.66 -16.05 -9.24
N PRO A 192 -18.42 -17.04 -9.75
CA PRO A 192 -18.70 -18.27 -8.99
C PRO A 192 -17.51 -19.25 -8.93
N GLY A 193 -16.70 -19.37 -9.98
CA GLY A 193 -15.61 -20.34 -10.05
C GLY A 193 -16.08 -21.80 -10.04
N VAL A 194 -15.19 -22.75 -9.72
CA VAL A 194 -15.56 -24.17 -9.57
C VAL A 194 -15.82 -24.50 -8.09
N PRO A 195 -16.99 -25.05 -7.73
CA PRO A 195 -17.31 -25.39 -6.34
C PRO A 195 -16.27 -26.28 -5.67
N GLY A 196 -15.75 -25.84 -4.52
CA GLY A 196 -14.77 -26.58 -3.73
C GLY A 196 -13.32 -26.45 -4.22
N ILE A 197 -13.03 -25.60 -5.22
CA ILE A 197 -11.68 -25.27 -5.65
C ILE A 197 -11.23 -23.96 -4.99
N GLY A 198 -10.36 -24.07 -3.98
CA GLY A 198 -9.74 -22.92 -3.31
C GLY A 198 -8.39 -22.53 -3.91
N ASP A 199 -7.77 -21.48 -3.34
CA ASP A 199 -6.51 -20.87 -3.81
C ASP A 199 -5.42 -21.90 -4.13
N LYS A 200 -5.15 -22.82 -3.19
CA LYS A 200 -4.08 -23.82 -3.34
C LYS A 200 -4.32 -24.79 -4.50
N THR A 201 -5.57 -25.21 -4.68
CA THR A 201 -5.92 -26.18 -5.71
C THR A 201 -5.86 -25.50 -7.08
N ALA A 202 -6.46 -24.31 -7.22
CA ALA A 202 -6.40 -23.53 -8.45
C ALA A 202 -4.94 -23.23 -8.86
N SER A 203 -4.12 -22.69 -7.95
CA SER A 203 -2.72 -22.41 -8.26
C SER A 203 -1.90 -23.67 -8.55
N GLY A 204 -2.19 -24.79 -7.88
CA GLY A 204 -1.53 -26.07 -8.13
C GLY A 204 -1.81 -26.59 -9.53
N LEU A 205 -3.07 -26.57 -9.95
CA LEU A 205 -3.49 -26.98 -11.30
C LEU A 205 -2.84 -26.08 -12.36
N LEU A 206 -2.85 -24.76 -12.19
CA LEU A 206 -2.27 -23.85 -13.19
C LEU A 206 -0.74 -23.91 -13.27
N LYS A 207 -0.05 -24.22 -12.17
CA LYS A 207 1.38 -24.51 -12.21
C LYS A 207 1.71 -25.75 -13.05
N GLU A 208 0.84 -26.76 -13.02
CA GLU A 208 1.05 -28.01 -13.75
C GLU A 208 0.59 -27.92 -15.21
N TYR A 209 -0.57 -27.31 -15.47
CA TYR A 209 -1.24 -27.34 -16.78
C TYR A 209 -1.14 -26.02 -17.56
N GLY A 210 -0.70 -24.93 -16.91
CA GLY A 210 -0.58 -23.61 -17.54
C GLY A 210 -1.90 -22.85 -17.59
N THR A 211 -2.88 -23.38 -18.33
CA THR A 211 -4.20 -22.74 -18.55
C THR A 211 -5.35 -23.69 -18.24
N ILE A 212 -6.55 -23.14 -18.05
CA ILE A 212 -7.78 -23.92 -17.89
C ILE A 212 -8.03 -24.82 -19.12
N GLU A 213 -7.80 -24.34 -20.33
CA GLU A 213 -8.02 -25.12 -21.56
C GLU A 213 -7.10 -26.36 -21.60
N ASN A 214 -5.83 -26.19 -21.24
CA ASN A 214 -4.88 -27.29 -21.15
C ASN A 214 -5.25 -28.29 -20.04
N LEU A 215 -5.73 -27.79 -18.90
CA LEU A 215 -6.24 -28.62 -17.80
C LEU A 215 -7.38 -29.52 -18.27
N TYR A 216 -8.41 -28.95 -18.92
CA TYR A 216 -9.56 -29.72 -19.39
C TYR A 216 -9.22 -30.67 -20.54
N LYS A 217 -8.36 -30.23 -21.46
CA LYS A 217 -7.82 -31.11 -22.51
C LYS A 217 -7.11 -32.33 -21.89
N LYS A 218 -6.40 -32.15 -20.78
CA LYS A 218 -5.70 -33.25 -20.11
C LYS A 218 -6.63 -34.12 -19.24
N LEU A 219 -7.64 -33.54 -18.61
CA LEU A 219 -8.67 -34.27 -17.86
C LEU A 219 -9.45 -35.25 -18.75
N LYS A 220 -9.76 -34.84 -19.98
CA LYS A 220 -10.44 -35.67 -20.99
C LYS A 220 -9.54 -36.74 -21.61
N SER A 221 -8.24 -36.78 -21.26
CA SER A 221 -7.28 -37.77 -21.76
C SER A 221 -7.28 -39.03 -20.89
N PRO A 222 -7.17 -40.23 -21.47
CA PRO A 222 -7.16 -41.51 -20.73
C PRO A 222 -5.95 -41.69 -19.79
N LYS A 223 -4.95 -40.80 -19.81
CA LYS A 223 -3.76 -40.81 -18.92
C LYS A 223 -3.72 -39.59 -17.99
N THR A 224 -4.85 -39.21 -17.40
CA THR A 224 -4.87 -38.13 -16.41
C THR A 224 -4.22 -38.56 -15.09
N ARG A 225 -3.44 -37.67 -14.46
CA ARG A 225 -2.83 -37.87 -13.13
C ARG A 225 -3.65 -37.24 -12.01
N ILE A 226 -4.75 -36.56 -12.36
CA ILE A 226 -5.63 -35.89 -11.43
C ILE A 226 -6.48 -36.93 -10.71
N LYS A 227 -6.59 -36.84 -9.39
CA LYS A 227 -7.42 -37.73 -8.58
C LYS A 227 -8.87 -37.73 -9.09
N GLU A 228 -9.48 -38.89 -9.16
CA GLU A 228 -10.84 -39.09 -9.70
C GLU A 228 -11.88 -38.15 -9.11
N SER A 229 -11.89 -37.96 -7.78
CA SER A 229 -12.85 -37.05 -7.12
C SER A 229 -12.67 -35.57 -7.47
N LEU A 230 -11.44 -35.14 -7.74
CA LEU A 230 -11.15 -33.78 -8.19
C LEU A 230 -11.43 -33.63 -9.69
N GLY A 231 -11.09 -34.65 -10.47
CA GLY A 231 -11.35 -34.71 -11.91
C GLY A 231 -12.84 -34.67 -12.23
N GLY A 232 -13.66 -35.45 -11.51
CA GLY A 232 -15.12 -35.44 -11.66
C GLY A 232 -15.71 -34.06 -11.43
N LYS A 233 -15.36 -33.41 -10.31
CA LYS A 233 -15.81 -32.03 -10.01
C LYS A 233 -15.42 -31.02 -11.09
N LEU A 234 -14.19 -31.09 -11.61
CA LEU A 234 -13.74 -30.20 -12.66
C LEU A 234 -14.55 -30.44 -13.94
N LEU A 235 -14.70 -31.70 -14.37
CA LEU A 235 -15.46 -32.06 -15.58
C LEU A 235 -16.94 -31.65 -15.49
N GLU A 236 -17.57 -31.81 -14.34
CA GLU A 236 -18.96 -31.37 -14.09
C GLU A 236 -19.13 -29.84 -14.18
N ASN A 237 -18.06 -29.07 -13.97
CA ASN A 237 -18.08 -27.61 -13.86
C ASN A 237 -17.19 -26.92 -14.91
N GLU A 238 -16.91 -27.58 -16.03
CA GLU A 238 -16.05 -27.04 -17.09
C GLU A 238 -16.60 -25.73 -17.66
N GLU A 239 -17.88 -25.71 -18.02
CA GLU A 239 -18.54 -24.53 -18.56
C GLU A 239 -18.51 -23.36 -17.55
N GLN A 240 -18.78 -23.63 -16.28
CA GLN A 240 -18.73 -22.62 -15.22
C GLN A 240 -17.33 -22.03 -15.01
N ALA A 241 -16.28 -22.86 -15.14
CA ALA A 241 -14.90 -22.41 -15.03
C ALA A 241 -14.51 -21.48 -16.20
N ILE A 242 -14.89 -21.86 -17.42
CA ILE A 242 -14.64 -21.07 -18.64
C ILE A 242 -15.45 -19.76 -18.59
N PHE A 243 -16.71 -19.82 -18.16
CA PHE A 243 -17.56 -18.66 -17.98
C PHE A 243 -17.01 -17.69 -16.92
N SER A 244 -16.57 -18.22 -15.77
CA SER A 244 -15.93 -17.42 -14.71
C SER A 244 -14.62 -16.77 -15.19
N LYS A 245 -13.83 -17.47 -16.00
CA LYS A 245 -12.64 -16.91 -16.66
C LYS A 245 -13.01 -15.77 -17.60
N HIS A 246 -14.09 -15.93 -18.38
CA HIS A 246 -14.56 -14.91 -19.31
C HIS A 246 -14.99 -13.64 -18.57
N LEU A 247 -15.75 -13.76 -17.47
CA LEU A 247 -16.13 -12.61 -16.63
C LEU A 247 -14.92 -11.90 -16.04
N ALA A 248 -13.88 -12.63 -15.61
CA ALA A 248 -12.67 -12.07 -15.01
C ALA A 248 -11.69 -11.43 -16.03
N MET A 249 -11.85 -11.71 -17.33
CA MET A 249 -10.90 -11.28 -18.35
C MET A 249 -11.22 -9.87 -18.83
N MET A 250 -10.21 -9.00 -18.84
CA MET A 250 -10.34 -7.64 -19.41
C MET A 250 -10.35 -7.68 -20.95
N VAL A 251 -11.21 -6.89 -21.57
CA VAL A 251 -11.30 -6.72 -23.02
C VAL A 251 -10.11 -5.88 -23.52
N LYS A 252 -9.48 -6.27 -24.63
CA LYS A 252 -8.20 -5.69 -25.09
C LYS A 252 -8.25 -5.08 -26.50
N ASP A 253 -9.40 -5.13 -27.14
CA ASP A 253 -9.61 -4.82 -28.54
C ASP A 253 -10.77 -3.83 -28.76
N LEU A 254 -11.04 -2.98 -27.77
CA LEU A 254 -12.01 -1.90 -27.93
C LEU A 254 -11.60 -0.93 -29.05
N ASP A 255 -12.61 -0.37 -29.73
CA ASP A 255 -12.43 0.66 -30.74
C ASP A 255 -12.16 2.03 -30.10
N ILE A 256 -11.01 2.12 -29.43
CA ILE A 256 -10.52 3.33 -28.76
C ILE A 256 -9.05 3.54 -29.09
N ASP A 257 -8.70 4.75 -29.51
CA ASP A 257 -7.32 5.14 -29.79
C ASP A 257 -6.91 6.31 -28.91
N ILE A 258 -5.64 6.32 -28.52
CA ILE A 258 -5.03 7.41 -27.76
C ILE A 258 -4.13 8.24 -28.66
N ASP A 259 -4.28 9.56 -28.55
CA ASP A 259 -3.32 10.50 -29.11
C ASP A 259 -2.23 10.76 -28.07
N LEU A 260 -1.03 10.21 -28.28
CA LEU A 260 0.10 10.42 -27.37
C LEU A 260 0.51 11.89 -27.24
N LYS A 261 0.18 12.76 -28.21
CA LYS A 261 0.40 14.21 -28.07
C LYS A 261 -0.56 14.81 -27.06
N LYS A 262 -1.83 14.40 -27.09
CA LYS A 262 -2.82 14.82 -26.08
C LYS A 262 -2.52 14.23 -24.70
N ALA A 263 -1.87 13.06 -24.67
CA ALA A 263 -1.45 12.43 -23.42
C ALA A 263 -0.15 13.02 -22.85
N ASP A 264 0.58 13.88 -23.58
CA ASP A 264 1.76 14.56 -23.04
C ASP A 264 1.31 15.60 -22.02
N TRP A 265 1.23 15.17 -20.76
CA TRP A 265 0.66 15.99 -19.71
C TRP A 265 1.50 17.25 -19.49
N LYS A 266 2.82 17.24 -19.76
CA LYS A 266 3.68 18.41 -19.55
C LYS A 266 3.39 19.50 -20.58
N GLU A 267 3.15 19.12 -21.84
CA GLU A 267 2.77 20.06 -22.89
C GLU A 267 1.36 20.64 -22.66
N ASN A 268 0.44 19.83 -22.11
CA ASN A 268 -0.96 20.22 -21.93
C ASN A 268 -1.28 20.74 -20.51
N PHE A 269 -0.32 20.75 -19.58
CA PHE A 269 -0.53 21.16 -18.20
C PHE A 269 -0.70 22.67 -18.06
N ASN A 270 -1.81 23.10 -17.48
CA ASN A 270 -2.04 24.50 -17.11
C ASN A 270 -2.04 24.67 -15.59
N ARG A 271 -0.93 25.19 -15.06
CA ARG A 271 -0.78 25.50 -13.64
C ARG A 271 -1.86 26.46 -13.12
N GLY A 272 -2.19 27.50 -13.89
CA GLY A 272 -3.18 28.50 -13.47
C GLY A 272 -4.58 27.90 -13.35
N ASP A 273 -4.98 27.07 -14.30
CA ASP A 273 -6.28 26.39 -14.27
C ASP A 273 -6.37 25.44 -13.08
N LEU A 274 -5.33 24.62 -12.86
CA LEU A 274 -5.29 23.70 -11.72
C LEU A 274 -5.29 24.45 -10.38
N GLU A 275 -4.53 25.55 -10.26
CA GLU A 275 -4.54 26.40 -9.08
C GLU A 275 -5.94 26.99 -8.82
N ASN A 276 -6.65 27.43 -9.85
CA ASN A 276 -8.01 27.95 -9.73
C ASN A 276 -8.99 26.87 -9.29
N ILE A 277 -8.92 25.67 -9.87
CA ILE A 277 -9.73 24.52 -9.45
C ILE A 277 -9.46 24.18 -7.98
N PHE A 278 -8.20 24.12 -7.56
CA PHE A 278 -7.86 23.84 -6.16
C PHE A 278 -8.30 24.96 -5.21
N LYS A 279 -8.27 26.23 -5.63
CA LYS A 279 -8.84 27.34 -4.83
C LYS A 279 -10.34 27.20 -4.65
N GLU A 280 -11.08 26.91 -5.73
CA GLU A 280 -12.55 26.68 -5.68
C GLU A 280 -12.91 25.52 -4.73
N LEU A 281 -12.06 24.49 -4.69
CA LEU A 281 -12.24 23.32 -3.83
C LEU A 281 -11.66 23.49 -2.41
N ASN A 282 -11.05 24.64 -2.10
CA ASN A 282 -10.35 24.92 -0.84
C ASN A 282 -9.14 23.99 -0.55
N PHE A 283 -8.44 23.51 -1.58
CA PHE A 283 -7.29 22.62 -1.48
C PHE A 283 -5.96 23.38 -1.37
N THR A 284 -5.86 24.31 -0.43
CA THR A 284 -4.67 25.16 -0.23
C THR A 284 -3.38 24.35 -0.08
N SER A 285 -3.42 23.25 0.68
CA SER A 285 -2.27 22.35 0.88
C SER A 285 -1.80 21.62 -0.39
N LEU A 286 -2.69 21.45 -1.39
CA LEU A 286 -2.31 20.83 -2.66
C LEU A 286 -1.72 21.83 -3.65
N ILE A 287 -2.07 23.11 -3.54
CA ILE A 287 -1.52 24.19 -4.40
C ILE A 287 0.01 24.26 -4.29
N ALA A 288 0.53 24.19 -3.06
CA ALA A 288 1.98 24.17 -2.82
C ALA A 288 2.70 22.97 -3.46
N ARG A 289 1.97 21.88 -3.74
CA ARG A 289 2.49 20.64 -4.34
C ARG A 289 2.37 20.61 -5.86
N ILE A 290 1.70 21.58 -6.48
CA ILE A 290 1.55 21.64 -7.94
C ILE A 290 2.94 21.76 -8.59
N PRO A 291 3.26 20.94 -9.61
CA PRO A 291 4.57 20.99 -10.26
C PRO A 291 4.84 22.32 -10.97
N ASN A 292 6.09 22.78 -10.93
CA ASN A 292 6.60 23.88 -11.75
C ASN A 292 7.22 23.32 -13.02
N VAL A 293 6.42 23.17 -14.07
CA VAL A 293 6.84 22.48 -15.31
C VAL A 293 7.94 23.23 -16.08
N LYS A 294 8.14 24.54 -15.83
CA LYS A 294 9.30 25.30 -16.35
C LYS A 294 10.67 24.84 -15.84
N ASN A 295 10.76 24.00 -14.79
CA ASN A 295 12.02 23.52 -14.21
C ASN A 295 12.27 22.01 -14.37
N PHE A 296 11.48 21.30 -15.17
CA PHE A 296 11.67 19.86 -15.41
C PHE A 296 12.68 19.58 -16.54
N SER A 297 13.88 20.14 -16.43
CA SER A 297 15.01 19.76 -17.27
C SER A 297 16.33 19.92 -16.51
N VAL A 298 16.60 19.01 -15.56
CA VAL A 298 17.99 18.63 -15.28
C VAL A 298 18.04 17.13 -15.03
N SER A 299 18.35 16.38 -16.08
CA SER A 299 19.02 15.09 -15.94
C SER A 299 20.44 15.35 -15.43
N VAL A 300 20.79 14.88 -14.23
CA VAL A 300 22.20 14.74 -13.82
C VAL A 300 22.50 13.25 -13.72
N PRO A 301 23.46 12.70 -14.48
CA PRO A 301 23.95 11.34 -14.25
C PRO A 301 24.63 11.27 -12.89
N LEU A 302 24.38 10.19 -12.14
CA LEU A 302 25.11 9.89 -10.89
C LEU A 302 26.61 9.68 -11.16
N PRO A 303 27.51 10.44 -10.54
CA PRO A 303 28.91 10.05 -10.44
C PRO A 303 29.07 8.95 -9.38
N LYS A 304 29.85 7.92 -9.72
CA LYS A 304 30.38 6.96 -8.74
C LYS A 304 31.45 7.66 -7.90
N GLN A 305 31.31 7.51 -6.57
CA GLN A 305 32.28 7.80 -5.50
C GLN A 305 32.71 9.27 -5.32
N MET A 306 32.26 9.90 -4.24
CA MET A 306 33.01 10.93 -3.51
C MET A 306 32.79 10.75 -2.00
N GLU A 307 33.88 10.83 -1.25
CA GLU A 307 33.91 10.75 0.22
C GLU A 307 33.28 11.98 0.88
N LEU A 308 32.62 11.76 2.01
CA LEU A 308 32.00 12.78 2.85
C LEU A 308 33.05 13.62 3.60
N PRO A 309 32.88 14.94 3.76
CA PRO A 309 33.71 15.71 4.67
C PRO A 309 33.38 15.31 6.12
N LYS A 310 34.42 15.11 6.94
CA LYS A 310 34.28 14.74 8.36
C LYS A 310 33.77 15.93 9.18
N PRO A 311 32.81 15.74 10.10
CA PRO A 311 32.34 16.82 10.96
C PRO A 311 33.46 17.28 11.91
N GLY A 312 33.76 18.58 11.88
CA GLY A 312 34.57 19.26 12.89
C GLY A 312 33.80 19.39 14.22
N LYS A 313 34.52 19.58 15.33
CA LYS A 313 33.95 19.69 16.69
C LYS A 313 32.83 20.74 16.75
N ILE A 314 31.65 20.29 17.18
CA ILE A 314 30.42 21.07 17.36
C ILE A 314 30.51 21.81 18.72
N SER A 315 30.38 23.14 18.71
CA SER A 315 30.21 24.00 19.89
C SER A 315 28.75 23.99 20.40
N LYS A 316 28.49 24.51 21.61
CA LYS A 316 27.12 24.61 22.17
C LYS A 316 26.13 25.38 21.28
N ASP A 317 26.57 26.48 20.68
CA ASP A 317 25.74 27.26 19.73
C ASP A 317 25.41 26.45 18.46
N SER A 318 26.23 25.46 18.11
CA SER A 318 25.98 24.58 16.98
C SER A 318 25.09 23.37 17.30
N GLU A 319 24.91 22.96 18.57
CA GLU A 319 23.95 21.90 18.93
C GLU A 319 22.49 22.37 18.74
N GLU A 320 22.19 23.59 19.20
CA GLU A 320 20.87 24.18 19.00
C GLU A 320 20.57 24.41 17.51
N GLN A 321 21.57 24.87 16.75
CA GLN A 321 21.45 25.05 15.30
C GLN A 321 21.21 23.72 14.57
N VAL A 322 21.88 22.64 15.00
CA VAL A 322 21.64 21.30 14.46
C VAL A 322 20.22 20.84 14.79
N LYS A 323 19.73 21.01 16.02
CA LYS A 323 18.34 20.68 16.39
C LYS A 323 17.33 21.44 15.54
N LYS A 324 17.54 22.74 15.31
CA LYS A 324 16.70 23.56 14.41
C LYS A 324 16.67 22.99 12.99
N ILE A 325 17.82 22.59 12.46
CA ILE A 325 17.94 21.96 11.14
C ILE A 325 17.20 20.61 11.08
N GLN A 326 17.35 19.78 12.11
CA GLN A 326 16.67 18.49 12.20
C GLN A 326 15.16 18.65 12.23
N ILE A 327 14.66 19.58 13.04
CA ILE A 327 13.23 19.86 13.14
C ILE A 327 12.69 20.47 11.85
N ALA A 328 13.42 21.42 11.24
CA ALA A 328 13.05 21.97 9.94
C ALA A 328 12.96 20.89 8.86
N ALA A 329 13.91 19.96 8.84
CA ALA A 329 13.89 18.83 7.91
C ALA A 329 12.74 17.85 8.19
N TRP A 330 12.44 17.57 9.46
CA TRP A 330 11.30 16.74 9.87
C TRP A 330 9.96 17.38 9.51
N LEU A 331 9.78 18.69 9.73
CA LEU A 331 8.57 19.41 9.34
C LEU A 331 8.33 19.34 7.83
N LEU A 332 9.39 19.43 7.03
CA LEU A 332 9.31 19.30 5.57
C LEU A 332 9.08 17.85 5.10
N ASN A 333 9.46 16.87 5.90
CA ASN A 333 9.25 15.45 5.62
C ASN A 333 9.16 14.62 6.91
N SER A 334 7.94 14.42 7.41
CA SER A 334 7.69 13.72 8.67
C SER A 334 7.93 12.21 8.63
N GLU A 335 8.23 11.64 7.44
CA GLU A 335 8.70 10.25 7.32
C GLU A 335 10.13 10.08 7.85
N LEU A 336 10.91 11.16 7.89
CA LEU A 336 12.23 11.19 8.51
C LEU A 336 12.07 11.28 10.03
N LYS A 337 11.88 10.15 10.72
CA LYS A 337 11.55 10.14 12.17
C LYS A 337 12.54 10.92 13.04
N GLU A 338 13.83 10.73 12.80
CA GLU A 338 14.92 11.43 13.49
C GLU A 338 16.03 11.71 12.47
N PRO A 339 15.89 12.74 11.62
CA PRO A 339 16.83 12.96 10.54
C PRO A 339 18.19 13.34 11.12
N THR A 340 19.22 12.60 10.75
CA THR A 340 20.60 12.94 11.08
C THR A 340 21.09 14.09 10.21
N LEU A 341 22.08 14.84 10.68
CA LEU A 341 22.64 15.95 9.90
C LEU A 341 23.18 15.45 8.54
N ASP A 342 23.80 14.27 8.50
CA ASP A 342 24.33 13.67 7.28
C ASP A 342 23.23 13.32 6.26
N GLU A 343 22.11 12.78 6.71
CA GLU A 343 20.95 12.52 5.84
C GLU A 343 20.38 13.82 5.26
N ILE A 344 20.31 14.87 6.08
CA ILE A 344 19.82 16.18 5.64
C ILE A 344 20.79 16.79 4.61
N TYR A 345 22.11 16.71 4.85
CA TYR A 345 23.13 17.14 3.89
C TYR A 345 23.04 16.35 2.59
N PHE A 346 22.80 15.05 2.66
CA PHE A 346 22.63 14.21 1.48
C PHE A 346 21.40 14.60 0.64
N ILE A 347 20.28 14.92 1.31
CA ILE A 347 19.02 15.31 0.66
C ILE A 347 19.14 16.69 0.00
N TYR A 348 19.66 17.68 0.72
CA TYR A 348 19.61 19.08 0.29
C TYR A 348 20.90 19.58 -0.39
N LYS A 349 21.99 18.82 -0.28
CA LYS A 349 23.31 19.09 -0.89
C LYS A 349 23.81 20.54 -0.71
N PRO A 350 23.82 21.09 0.51
CA PRO A 350 24.35 22.42 0.79
C PRO A 350 25.90 22.43 0.76
N LYS A 351 26.53 23.59 0.58
CA LYS A 351 27.99 23.76 0.74
C LYS A 351 28.39 23.80 2.21
N ASP A 352 27.56 24.40 3.06
CA ASP A 352 27.78 24.53 4.50
C ASP A 352 26.46 24.59 5.28
N ILE A 353 26.56 24.64 6.62
CA ILE A 353 25.40 24.59 7.52
C ILE A 353 24.53 25.86 7.43
N SER A 354 25.13 26.99 7.05
CA SER A 354 24.43 28.28 6.90
C SER A 354 23.58 28.26 5.62
N GLU A 355 24.15 27.77 4.51
CA GLU A 355 23.41 27.53 3.28
C GLU A 355 22.29 26.50 3.49
N LEU A 356 22.57 25.41 4.22
CA LEU A 356 21.56 24.41 4.55
C LEU A 356 20.37 25.04 5.28
N TYR A 357 20.65 25.82 6.33
CA TYR A 357 19.60 26.46 7.11
C TYR A 357 18.77 27.43 6.27
N LYS A 358 19.40 28.22 5.39
CA LYS A 358 18.70 29.10 4.45
C LYS A 358 17.81 28.33 3.46
N ILE A 359 18.30 27.21 2.93
CA ILE A 359 17.53 26.34 2.03
C ILE A 359 16.28 25.82 2.76
N LEU A 360 16.45 25.35 4.00
CA LEU A 360 15.35 24.81 4.81
C LEU A 360 14.34 25.90 5.17
N LEU A 361 14.77 27.08 5.62
CA LEU A 361 13.88 28.21 5.92
C LEU A 361 13.07 28.63 4.68
N LYS A 362 13.71 28.74 3.52
CA LYS A 362 13.00 29.04 2.27
C LYS A 362 11.94 27.99 1.98
N LYS A 363 12.27 26.71 2.11
CA LYS A 363 11.33 25.61 1.91
C LYS A 363 10.18 25.61 2.92
N LEU A 364 10.45 25.98 4.17
CA LEU A 364 9.42 26.13 5.21
C LEU A 364 8.47 27.29 4.89
N ILE A 365 8.98 28.42 4.37
CA ILE A 365 8.17 29.54 3.89
C ILE A 365 7.31 29.09 2.72
N ASP A 366 7.90 28.44 1.71
CA ASP A 366 7.21 27.94 0.52
C ASP A 366 6.12 26.89 0.89
N ALA A 367 6.29 26.19 2.01
CA ALA A 367 5.34 25.20 2.53
C ALA A 367 4.35 25.77 3.57
N GLU A 368 4.38 27.07 3.85
CA GLU A 368 3.59 27.75 4.89
C GLU A 368 3.80 27.18 6.32
N LEU A 369 4.92 26.49 6.56
CA LEU A 369 5.28 25.88 7.85
C LEU A 369 6.16 26.78 8.71
N ILE A 370 6.56 27.96 8.20
CA ILE A 370 7.50 28.84 8.91
C ILE A 370 6.97 29.30 10.28
N LYS A 371 5.66 29.57 10.40
CA LYS A 371 5.04 29.93 11.69
C LYS A 371 5.06 28.78 12.69
N LEU A 372 4.76 27.56 12.26
CA LEU A 372 4.84 26.37 13.11
C LEU A 372 6.29 26.15 13.60
N PHE A 373 7.26 26.33 12.69
CA PHE A 373 8.68 26.23 13.04
C PHE A 373 9.11 27.30 14.05
N GLU A 374 8.81 28.58 13.81
CA GLU A 374 9.31 29.70 14.61
C GLU A 374 8.52 29.95 15.91
N GLU A 375 7.20 29.74 15.91
CA GLU A 375 6.33 30.10 17.04
C GLU A 375 6.06 28.91 17.98
N ILE A 376 6.25 27.67 17.52
CA ILE A 376 5.95 26.46 18.30
C ILE A 376 7.21 25.63 18.49
N GLU A 377 7.81 25.12 17.41
CA GLU A 377 8.88 24.13 17.54
C GLU A 377 10.18 24.71 18.10
N VAL A 378 10.64 25.85 17.58
CA VAL A 378 11.88 26.50 18.05
C VAL A 378 11.79 26.91 19.53
N PRO A 379 10.70 27.53 20.02
CA PRO A 379 10.54 27.84 21.44
C PRO A 379 10.50 26.62 22.37
N LEU A 380 10.10 25.43 21.87
CA LEU A 380 10.08 24.20 22.65
C LEU A 380 11.49 23.60 22.87
N ILE A 381 12.45 23.85 21.97
CA ILE A 381 13.82 23.33 22.07
C ILE A 381 14.47 23.63 23.43
N PRO A 382 14.57 24.89 23.90
CA PRO A 382 15.18 25.18 25.20
C PRO A 382 14.38 24.62 26.38
N ILE A 383 13.05 24.52 26.27
CA ILE A 383 12.18 23.96 27.33
C ILE A 383 12.48 22.48 27.51
N LEU A 384 12.54 21.71 26.42
CA LEU A 384 12.87 20.28 26.47
C LEU A 384 14.29 20.05 27.00
N ALA A 385 15.25 20.85 26.56
CA ALA A 385 16.63 20.78 27.06
C ALA A 385 16.70 21.04 28.58
N GLU A 386 15.90 21.97 29.10
CA GLU A 386 15.80 22.23 30.53
C GLU A 386 15.13 21.07 31.28
N MET A 387 14.03 20.53 30.75
CA MET A 387 13.35 19.37 31.31
C MET A 387 14.27 18.14 31.39
N GLU A 388 15.03 17.86 30.33
CA GLU A 388 16.00 16.76 30.28
C GLU A 388 17.13 16.95 31.28
N LYS A 389 17.65 18.19 31.39
CA LYS A 389 18.71 18.53 32.35
C LYS A 389 18.25 18.42 33.80
N ASN A 390 17.02 18.84 34.07
CA ASN A 390 16.43 18.80 35.42
C ASN A 390 16.05 17.37 35.82
N GLY A 391 15.52 16.60 34.86
CA GLY A 391 15.00 15.26 35.09
C GLY A 391 13.82 15.24 36.07
N PHE A 392 13.56 14.07 36.65
CA PHE A 392 12.56 13.90 37.70
C PHE A 392 13.13 13.05 38.84
N LYS A 393 12.67 13.32 40.07
CA LYS A 393 13.06 12.52 41.23
C LYS A 393 12.31 11.21 41.22
N VAL A 394 13.02 10.13 41.53
CA VAL A 394 12.44 8.79 41.70
C VAL A 394 12.63 8.33 43.13
N ASP A 395 11.59 7.70 43.70
CA ASP A 395 11.75 6.97 44.95
C ASP A 395 12.39 5.62 44.66
N LYS A 396 13.72 5.57 44.82
CA LYS A 396 14.50 4.36 44.59
C LYS A 396 14.01 3.19 45.45
N LYS A 397 13.54 3.43 46.68
CA LYS A 397 13.10 2.35 47.58
C LYS A 397 11.80 1.74 47.09
N GLU A 398 10.87 2.54 46.58
CA GLU A 398 9.63 2.02 45.98
C GLU A 398 9.92 1.27 44.68
N ILE A 399 10.83 1.77 43.82
CA ILE A 399 11.25 1.04 42.61
C ILE A 399 11.89 -0.31 42.98
N GLU A 400 12.79 -0.36 43.95
CA GLU A 400 13.40 -1.61 44.44
C GLU A 400 12.38 -2.57 45.08
N LYS A 401 11.28 -2.05 45.66
CA LYS A 401 10.17 -2.88 46.14
C LYS A 401 9.39 -3.47 44.98
N LEU A 402 9.08 -2.67 43.95
CA LEU A 402 8.40 -3.13 42.74
C LEU A 402 9.22 -4.18 41.98
N ASP A 403 10.53 -3.99 41.87
CA ASP A 403 11.45 -4.94 41.23
C ASP A 403 11.44 -6.29 41.97
N ARG A 404 11.61 -6.28 43.31
CA ARG A 404 11.53 -7.49 44.14
C ARG A 404 10.14 -8.15 44.11
N PHE A 405 9.08 -7.36 44.00
CA PHE A 405 7.72 -7.89 43.85
C PHE A 405 7.56 -8.60 42.51
N ALA A 406 7.96 -7.96 41.42
CA ALA A 406 7.92 -8.53 40.07
C ALA A 406 8.77 -9.81 39.99
N GLU A 407 9.96 -9.82 40.57
CA GLU A 407 10.84 -11.01 40.63
C GLU A 407 10.16 -12.19 41.32
N LYS A 408 9.59 -11.98 42.50
CA LYS A 408 8.88 -13.04 43.23
C LYS A 408 7.66 -13.56 42.49
N GLU A 409 6.88 -12.69 41.85
CA GLU A 409 5.71 -13.11 41.08
C GLU A 409 6.10 -13.85 39.79
N ILE A 410 7.17 -13.42 39.12
CA ILE A 410 7.74 -14.10 37.96
C ILE A 410 8.18 -15.52 38.33
N GLU A 411 8.91 -15.70 39.44
CA GLU A 411 9.34 -17.01 39.94
C GLU A 411 8.14 -17.93 40.20
N LYS A 412 7.12 -17.43 40.92
CA LYS A 412 5.88 -18.18 41.18
C LYS A 412 5.15 -18.59 39.90
N LEU A 413 5.10 -17.69 38.91
CA LEU A 413 4.49 -17.99 37.61
C LEU A 413 5.31 -19.02 36.84
N GLU A 414 6.64 -18.92 36.86
CA GLU A 414 7.55 -19.88 36.25
C GLU A 414 7.33 -21.29 36.81
N GLU A 415 7.28 -21.43 38.13
CA GLU A 415 7.02 -22.72 38.77
C GLU A 415 5.66 -23.30 38.37
N LYS A 416 4.60 -22.48 38.37
CA LYS A 416 3.26 -22.91 37.94
C LYS A 416 3.24 -23.32 36.47
N ILE A 417 3.90 -22.57 35.59
CA ILE A 417 3.97 -22.85 34.16
C ILE A 417 4.76 -24.14 33.91
N HIS A 418 5.91 -24.33 34.56
CA HIS A 418 6.71 -25.55 34.45
C HIS A 418 5.96 -26.77 34.98
N LYS A 419 5.20 -26.62 36.08
CA LYS A 419 4.36 -27.69 36.63
C LYS A 419 3.25 -28.10 35.66
N LEU A 420 2.56 -27.14 35.03
CA LEU A 420 1.53 -27.41 34.02
C LEU A 420 2.12 -27.97 32.71
N ALA A 421 3.32 -27.54 32.34
CA ALA A 421 4.02 -28.05 31.15
C ALA A 421 4.62 -29.45 31.34
N GLY A 422 4.84 -29.87 32.60
CA GLY A 422 5.49 -31.12 32.95
C GLY A 422 6.99 -31.17 32.65
N VAL A 423 7.58 -30.05 32.22
CA VAL A 423 9.01 -29.88 31.94
C VAL A 423 9.45 -28.44 32.18
N LYS A 424 10.72 -28.28 32.56
CA LYS A 424 11.37 -26.97 32.60
C LYS A 424 11.79 -26.54 31.19
N PHE A 425 11.51 -25.30 30.85
CA PHE A 425 11.91 -24.68 29.59
C PHE A 425 11.99 -23.16 29.75
N ASN A 426 12.64 -22.49 28.80
CA ASN A 426 12.70 -21.03 28.76
C ASN A 426 11.38 -20.46 28.22
N ILE A 427 10.57 -19.87 29.10
CA ILE A 427 9.24 -19.30 28.78
C ILE A 427 9.36 -18.07 27.86
N SER A 428 10.47 -17.34 27.95
CA SER A 428 10.76 -16.20 27.07
C SER A 428 11.07 -16.64 25.64
N SER A 429 11.51 -17.89 25.44
CA SER A 429 11.81 -18.44 24.13
C SER A 429 10.54 -18.81 23.38
N THR A 430 10.16 -17.97 22.41
CA THR A 430 9.00 -18.21 21.54
C THR A 430 9.03 -19.58 20.85
N LYS A 431 10.23 -20.10 20.54
CA LYS A 431 10.43 -21.43 19.96
C LYS A 431 10.08 -22.54 20.94
N GLN A 432 10.64 -22.50 22.15
CA GLN A 432 10.39 -23.54 23.16
C GLN A 432 8.94 -23.47 23.65
N LEU A 433 8.42 -22.27 23.87
CA LEU A 433 7.02 -22.06 24.25
C LEU A 433 6.04 -22.63 23.20
N SER A 434 6.30 -22.38 21.90
CA SER A 434 5.49 -22.95 20.82
C SER A 434 5.52 -24.48 20.81
N GLU A 435 6.68 -25.09 21.07
CA GLU A 435 6.84 -26.55 21.14
C GLU A 435 6.02 -27.14 22.30
N ILE A 436 6.13 -26.53 23.49
CA ILE A 436 5.42 -26.98 24.68
C ILE A 436 3.91 -26.84 24.53
N LEU A 437 3.42 -25.67 24.08
CA LEU A 437 1.98 -25.43 23.97
C LEU A 437 1.31 -26.30 22.92
N PHE A 438 1.90 -26.41 21.73
CA PHE A 438 1.20 -26.97 20.58
C PHE A 438 1.59 -28.41 20.26
N ASN A 439 2.84 -28.82 20.51
CA ASN A 439 3.27 -30.20 20.23
C ASN A 439 3.11 -31.09 21.46
N ARG A 440 3.53 -30.62 22.64
CA ARG A 440 3.50 -31.43 23.87
C ARG A 440 2.14 -31.40 24.55
N LEU A 441 1.62 -30.22 24.87
CA LEU A 441 0.31 -30.04 25.51
C LEU A 441 -0.86 -30.15 24.52
N LYS A 442 -0.56 -30.16 23.21
CA LYS A 442 -1.55 -30.29 22.13
C LYS A 442 -2.72 -29.31 22.24
N ILE A 443 -2.46 -28.11 22.75
CA ILE A 443 -3.46 -27.05 22.84
C ILE A 443 -3.86 -26.66 21.42
N SER A 444 -5.14 -26.77 21.11
CA SER A 444 -5.66 -26.54 19.77
C SER A 444 -6.56 -25.31 19.73
N GLY A 445 -6.53 -24.58 18.62
CA GLY A 445 -7.33 -23.37 18.43
C GLY A 445 -6.97 -22.63 17.14
N ARG A 446 -7.77 -21.62 16.79
CA ARG A 446 -7.55 -20.79 15.58
C ARG A 446 -6.42 -19.79 15.80
N ILE A 447 -5.20 -20.22 15.53
CA ILE A 447 -3.97 -19.43 15.72
C ILE A 447 -3.28 -19.20 14.39
N ARG A 448 -2.84 -17.97 14.14
CA ARG A 448 -2.06 -17.64 12.94
C ARG A 448 -0.66 -18.24 13.01
N LYS A 449 -0.13 -18.65 11.87
CA LYS A 449 1.28 -19.06 11.75
C LYS A 449 2.16 -17.83 11.54
N THR A 450 3.35 -17.88 12.10
CA THR A 450 4.45 -16.95 11.80
C THR A 450 4.91 -17.14 10.34
N PRO A 451 5.62 -16.17 9.74
CA PRO A 451 6.17 -16.31 8.37
C PRO A 451 7.06 -17.55 8.20
N LYS A 452 7.67 -18.05 9.29
CA LYS A 452 8.48 -19.28 9.31
C LYS A 452 7.65 -20.56 9.53
N GLY A 453 6.33 -20.50 9.39
CA GLY A 453 5.41 -21.65 9.41
C GLY A 453 5.05 -22.20 10.79
N LYS A 454 5.67 -21.73 11.88
CA LYS A 454 5.34 -22.14 13.26
C LYS A 454 4.12 -21.41 13.79
N LEU A 455 3.33 -22.05 14.65
CA LEU A 455 2.20 -21.41 15.32
C LEU A 455 2.68 -20.23 16.18
N SER A 456 1.96 -19.11 16.08
CA SER A 456 2.34 -17.87 16.75
C SER A 456 2.13 -17.96 18.25
N THR A 457 3.13 -17.50 19.01
CA THR A 457 3.03 -17.30 20.45
C THR A 457 2.95 -15.82 20.81
N ARG A 458 2.48 -14.93 19.92
CA ARG A 458 2.25 -13.50 20.25
C ARG A 458 1.09 -13.35 21.24
N ALA A 459 1.10 -12.30 22.07
CA ALA A 459 0.06 -12.04 23.07
C ALA A 459 -1.37 -12.10 22.47
N ALA A 460 -1.63 -11.30 21.42
CA ALA A 460 -2.91 -11.29 20.70
C ALA A 460 -3.35 -12.63 20.07
N GLU A 461 -2.41 -13.57 19.86
CA GLU A 461 -2.74 -14.91 19.37
C GLU A 461 -2.97 -15.91 20.52
N LEU A 462 -2.24 -15.76 21.64
CA LEU A 462 -2.44 -16.56 22.85
C LEU A 462 -3.73 -16.16 23.58
N GLU A 463 -4.16 -14.90 23.52
CA GLU A 463 -5.43 -14.43 24.10
C GLU A 463 -6.65 -15.21 23.58
N LYS A 464 -6.62 -15.61 22.30
CA LYS A 464 -7.67 -16.43 21.68
C LYS A 464 -7.79 -17.84 22.27
N LEU A 465 -6.81 -18.25 23.07
CA LEU A 465 -6.69 -19.58 23.66
C LEU A 465 -6.84 -19.56 25.18
N ILE A 466 -7.18 -18.42 25.78
CA ILE A 466 -7.28 -18.26 27.23
C ILE A 466 -8.15 -19.35 27.87
N GLU A 467 -9.27 -19.68 27.25
CA GLU A 467 -10.23 -20.67 27.75
C GLU A 467 -9.81 -22.13 27.47
N THR A 468 -8.82 -22.34 26.60
CA THR A 468 -8.44 -23.70 26.15
C THR A 468 -7.51 -24.41 27.13
N HIS A 469 -6.70 -23.68 27.90
CA HIS A 469 -5.79 -24.27 28.87
C HIS A 469 -5.35 -23.27 29.94
N PRO A 470 -5.32 -23.65 31.24
CA PRO A 470 -4.96 -22.74 32.35
C PRO A 470 -3.52 -22.21 32.29
N ILE A 471 -2.65 -22.80 31.46
CA ILE A 471 -1.26 -22.33 31.26
C ILE A 471 -1.21 -21.00 30.49
N ILE A 472 -2.21 -20.72 29.64
CA ILE A 472 -2.19 -19.58 28.72
C ILE A 472 -2.28 -18.24 29.47
N PRO A 473 -3.23 -18.03 30.41
CA PRO A 473 -3.25 -16.81 31.23
C PRO A 473 -1.96 -16.60 32.03
N LEU A 474 -1.36 -17.67 32.55
CA LEU A 474 -0.11 -17.58 33.33
C LEU A 474 1.05 -17.09 32.47
N ILE A 475 1.14 -17.55 31.22
CA ILE A 475 2.17 -17.12 30.26
C ILE A 475 2.00 -15.65 29.86
N LEU A 476 0.76 -15.18 29.70
CA LEU A 476 0.47 -13.77 29.40
C LEU A 476 0.92 -12.88 30.57
N ASN A 477 0.52 -13.24 31.80
CA ASN A 477 0.91 -12.50 33.01
C ASN A 477 2.43 -12.51 33.23
N TYR A 478 3.08 -13.65 32.99
CA TYR A 478 4.54 -13.77 33.08
C TYR A 478 5.24 -12.75 32.16
N ARG A 479 4.77 -12.62 30.91
CA ARG A 479 5.38 -11.70 29.93
C ARG A 479 5.12 -10.24 30.24
N GLU A 480 3.96 -9.93 30.79
CA GLU A 480 3.64 -8.57 31.22
C GLU A 480 4.58 -8.14 32.35
N LEU A 481 4.71 -8.97 33.39
CA LEU A 481 5.63 -8.70 34.50
C LEU A 481 7.09 -8.68 34.04
N GLN A 482 7.48 -9.56 33.12
CA GLN A 482 8.83 -9.56 32.59
C GLN A 482 9.13 -8.28 31.80
N LYS A 483 8.17 -7.77 31.01
CA LYS A 483 8.32 -6.50 30.31
C LYS A 483 8.46 -5.33 31.29
N LEU A 484 7.67 -5.32 32.36
CA LEU A 484 7.79 -4.34 33.44
C LEU A 484 9.15 -4.40 34.13
N LYS A 485 9.70 -5.60 34.37
CA LYS A 485 11.03 -5.77 34.97
C LYS A 485 12.18 -5.28 34.07
N THR A 486 12.00 -5.34 32.75
CA THR A 486 13.02 -4.89 31.78
C THR A 486 12.94 -3.40 31.42
N THR A 487 11.85 -2.71 31.81
CA THR A 487 11.63 -1.27 31.58
C THR A 487 12.15 -0.50 32.77
#